data_AF-A0A939GJ46-F1
#
_entry.id   AF-A0A939GJ46-F1
#
_cell.length_a   1.000
_cell.length_b   1.000
_cell.length_c   1.000
_cell.angle_alpha   90.00
_cell.angle_beta   90.00
_cell.angle_gamma   90.00
#
_symmetry.space_group_name_H-M   'P 1'
#
loop_
_entity.id
_entity.type
_entity.pdbx_description
1 polymer ?
#
loop_
_entity_poly.entity_id
_entity_poly.type
_entity_poly.pdbx_seq_one_letter_code
_entity_poly.pdbx_strand_id
1 'polypeptide(L)'
;MTSQDPKTTSLIEQTVSAFDSGIQNTTPKDGLSIIDQWIEFLDQNGTDETDEIADVLEDLKAELDPNREDGGTPEPSVIQAYMEDLIDITQSVMESPEASAQQTELQRLISTLESINQQVSK
;
A
#
# COMPACT_ATOMS: atom_id res chain seq x y z
N MET A 1 -22.66 7.69 -9.40
CA MET A 1 -22.63 8.19 -8.01
C MET A 1 -21.43 7.51 -7.38
N THR A 2 -20.33 8.22 -7.21
CA THR A 2 -19.18 7.71 -6.45
C THR A 2 -19.59 7.74 -4.99
N SER A 3 -20.24 6.68 -4.51
CA SER A 3 -20.38 6.45 -3.08
C SER A 3 -18.97 6.20 -2.57
N GLN A 4 -18.30 7.26 -2.10
CA GLN A 4 -17.08 7.09 -1.33
C GLN A 4 -17.49 6.28 -0.10
N ASP A 5 -17.12 5.00 -0.08
CA ASP A 5 -17.38 4.15 1.05
C ASP A 5 -16.64 4.75 2.27
N PRO A 6 -17.31 4.94 3.42
CA PRO A 6 -16.69 5.57 4.58
C PRO A 6 -15.50 4.78 5.12
N LYS A 7 -15.42 3.45 4.90
CA LYS A 7 -14.23 2.67 5.22
C LYS A 7 -13.07 3.03 4.30
N THR A 8 -13.34 3.23 3.02
CA THR A 8 -12.33 3.64 2.02
C THR A 8 -11.74 5.01 2.35
N THR A 9 -12.59 5.98 2.70
CA THR A 9 -12.11 7.33 3.11
C THR A 9 -11.29 7.26 4.39
N SER A 10 -11.70 6.44 5.37
CA SER A 10 -10.96 6.25 6.63
C SER A 10 -9.59 5.60 6.41
N LEU A 11 -9.48 4.68 5.46
CA LEU A 11 -8.24 3.97 5.15
C LEU A 11 -7.21 4.94 4.55
N ILE A 12 -7.68 5.82 3.67
CA ILE A 12 -6.89 6.90 3.07
C ILE A 12 -6.42 7.89 4.14
N GLU A 13 -7.30 8.35 5.02
CA GLU A 13 -6.95 9.32 6.07
C GLU A 13 -5.97 8.73 7.10
N GLN A 14 -6.12 7.45 7.46
CA GLN A 14 -5.18 6.74 8.33
C GLN A 14 -3.81 6.57 7.67
N THR A 15 -3.79 6.25 6.38
CA THR A 15 -2.57 6.16 5.59
C THR A 15 -1.82 7.49 5.59
N VAL A 16 -2.50 8.58 5.24
CA VAL A 16 -1.91 9.93 5.26
C VAL A 16 -1.48 10.31 6.67
N SER A 17 -2.29 10.08 7.69
CA SER A 17 -2.01 10.50 9.06
C SER A 17 -0.87 9.74 9.72
N ALA A 18 -0.70 8.44 9.43
CA ALA A 18 0.49 7.73 9.90
C ALA A 18 1.71 8.38 9.26
N PHE A 19 1.79 8.41 7.92
CA PHE A 19 3.03 8.81 7.26
C PHE A 19 3.35 10.33 7.33
N ASP A 20 2.36 11.23 7.43
CA ASP A 20 2.54 12.69 7.55
C ASP A 20 3.04 13.12 8.96
N SER A 21 2.85 12.28 9.98
CA SER A 21 3.42 12.51 11.31
C SER A 21 4.95 12.30 11.38
N GLY A 22 5.57 12.01 10.21
CA GLY A 22 6.98 11.72 10.04
C GLY A 22 7.29 10.30 10.50
N ILE A 23 8.02 9.54 9.68
CA ILE A 23 8.42 8.16 10.01
C ILE A 23 9.22 8.06 11.33
N GLN A 24 9.71 9.19 11.85
CA GLN A 24 10.33 9.29 13.17
C GLN A 24 9.36 9.01 14.34
N ASN A 25 8.04 9.17 14.12
CA ASN A 25 6.99 8.99 15.13
C ASN A 25 5.96 7.91 14.77
N THR A 26 5.89 7.46 13.51
CA THR A 26 5.15 6.23 13.19
C THR A 26 5.89 5.04 13.72
N THR A 27 5.22 4.20 14.49
CA THR A 27 5.80 2.92 14.84
C THR A 27 5.74 2.00 13.61
N PRO A 28 6.67 1.04 13.44
CA PRO A 28 6.57 0.00 12.41
C PRO A 28 5.22 -0.73 12.40
N LYS A 29 4.54 -0.76 13.56
CA LYS A 29 3.19 -1.30 13.74
C LYS A 29 2.10 -0.50 13.02
N ASP A 30 2.25 0.81 12.90
CA ASP A 30 1.27 1.67 12.22
C ASP A 30 1.35 1.48 10.69
N GLY A 31 2.56 1.34 10.15
CA GLY A 31 2.78 1.05 8.73
C GLY A 31 2.26 -0.33 8.31
N LEU A 32 2.54 -1.37 9.11
CA LEU A 32 2.00 -2.72 8.87
C LEU A 32 0.47 -2.76 8.94
N SER A 33 -0.14 -2.02 9.87
CA SER A 33 -1.61 -1.95 9.98
C SER A 33 -2.28 -1.26 8.78
N ILE A 34 -1.56 -0.41 8.05
CA ILE A 34 -2.06 0.23 6.82
C ILE A 34 -1.98 -0.74 5.65
N ILE A 35 -0.89 -1.49 5.54
CA ILE A 35 -0.75 -2.55 4.52
C ILE A 35 -1.86 -3.60 4.71
N ASP A 36 -2.12 -4.02 5.95
CA ASP A 36 -3.23 -4.93 6.28
C ASP A 36 -4.59 -4.39 5.83
N GLN A 37 -4.83 -3.10 6.02
CA GLN A 37 -6.09 -2.48 5.61
C GLN A 37 -6.23 -2.46 4.09
N TRP A 38 -5.16 -2.17 3.35
CA TRP A 38 -5.19 -2.20 1.88
C TRP A 38 -5.42 -3.61 1.35
N ILE A 39 -4.74 -4.62 1.90
CA ILE A 39 -4.99 -6.03 1.56
C ILE A 39 -6.46 -6.37 1.81
N GLU A 40 -7.00 -6.06 2.99
CA GLU A 40 -8.42 -6.33 3.32
C GLU A 40 -9.38 -5.59 2.37
N PHE A 41 -9.06 -4.35 1.98
CA PHE A 41 -9.88 -3.59 1.03
C PHE A 41 -9.91 -4.25 -0.35
N LEU A 42 -8.75 -4.66 -0.87
CA LEU A 42 -8.61 -5.33 -2.16
C LEU A 42 -9.27 -6.71 -2.14
N ASP A 43 -9.11 -7.49 -1.07
CA ASP A 43 -9.81 -8.79 -0.92
C ASP A 43 -11.34 -8.64 -0.94
N GLN A 44 -11.88 -7.57 -0.35
CA GLN A 44 -13.33 -7.37 -0.21
C GLN A 44 -13.98 -6.70 -1.41
N ASN A 45 -13.24 -5.85 -2.13
CA ASN A 45 -13.79 -4.94 -3.15
C ASN A 45 -13.03 -4.99 -4.47
N GLY A 46 -11.98 -5.80 -4.55
CA GLY A 46 -11.13 -5.97 -5.72
C GLY A 46 -11.78 -6.81 -6.82
N THR A 47 -11.08 -6.85 -7.93
CA THR A 47 -11.31 -7.72 -9.08
C THR A 47 -10.09 -8.64 -9.25
N ASP A 48 -10.21 -9.63 -10.15
CA ASP A 48 -9.09 -10.50 -10.51
C ASP A 48 -7.83 -9.71 -10.92
N GLU A 49 -7.98 -8.51 -11.51
CA GLU A 49 -6.84 -7.64 -11.85
C GLU A 49 -6.17 -6.99 -10.63
N THR A 50 -6.90 -6.76 -9.54
CA THR A 50 -6.34 -6.16 -8.32
C THR A 50 -5.69 -7.17 -7.39
N ASP A 51 -5.85 -8.47 -7.63
CA ASP A 51 -5.26 -9.54 -6.82
C ASP A 51 -3.72 -9.44 -6.82
N GLU A 52 -3.11 -9.09 -7.95
CA GLU A 52 -1.66 -8.90 -8.05
C GLU A 52 -1.15 -7.76 -7.14
N ILE A 53 -1.98 -6.73 -6.90
CA ILE A 53 -1.65 -5.66 -5.97
C ILE A 53 -1.67 -6.18 -4.53
N ALA A 54 -2.67 -7.01 -4.18
CA ALA A 54 -2.79 -7.60 -2.86
C ALA A 54 -1.62 -8.55 -2.55
N ASP A 55 -1.25 -9.40 -3.52
CA ASP A 55 -0.12 -10.32 -3.40
C ASP A 55 1.20 -9.58 -3.09
N VAL A 56 1.51 -8.52 -3.83
CA VAL A 56 2.76 -7.76 -3.61
C VAL A 56 2.71 -6.97 -2.30
N LEU A 57 1.53 -6.53 -1.84
CA LEU A 57 1.37 -5.94 -0.51
C LEU A 57 1.60 -6.97 0.61
N GLU A 58 1.19 -8.23 0.43
CA GLU A 58 1.49 -9.32 1.36
C GLU A 58 3.00 -9.62 1.43
N ASP A 59 3.68 -9.63 0.28
CA ASP A 59 5.13 -9.82 0.22
C ASP A 59 5.87 -8.67 0.92
N LEU A 60 5.48 -7.41 0.65
CA LEU A 60 6.02 -6.25 1.35
C LEU A 60 5.77 -6.34 2.86
N LYS A 61 4.60 -6.80 3.30
CA LYS A 61 4.29 -6.98 4.71
C LYS A 61 5.20 -8.02 5.35
N ALA A 62 5.43 -9.15 4.69
CA ALA A 62 6.36 -10.18 5.17
C ALA A 62 7.79 -9.61 5.28
N GLU A 63 8.21 -8.82 4.28
CA GLU A 63 9.48 -8.10 4.26
C GLU A 63 9.50 -6.91 5.24
N LEU A 64 8.43 -6.58 5.95
CA LEU A 64 8.41 -5.57 7.01
C LEU A 64 8.17 -6.17 8.40
N ASP A 65 7.84 -7.46 8.49
CA ASP A 65 7.57 -8.14 9.77
C ASP A 65 8.84 -8.17 10.64
N PRO A 66 8.84 -7.59 11.86
CA PRO A 66 9.98 -7.67 12.78
C PRO A 66 10.26 -9.10 13.30
N ASN A 67 9.35 -10.06 13.08
CA ASN A 67 9.47 -11.46 13.51
C ASN A 67 9.88 -12.42 12.38
N ARG A 68 10.27 -11.91 11.22
CA ARG A 68 10.72 -12.71 10.08
C ARG A 68 11.82 -13.72 10.47
N GLU A 69 11.77 -14.90 9.87
CA GLU A 69 12.61 -16.04 10.24
C GLU A 69 14.11 -15.80 10.04
N ASP A 70 14.48 -14.89 9.14
CA ASP A 70 15.87 -14.52 8.86
C ASP A 70 16.47 -13.54 9.90
N GLY A 71 15.64 -12.99 10.80
CA GLY A 71 16.05 -12.05 11.84
C GLY A 71 16.65 -10.74 11.32
N GLY A 72 16.51 -10.45 10.03
CA GLY A 72 17.09 -9.30 9.36
C GLY A 72 16.24 -8.04 9.52
N THR A 73 16.90 -6.88 9.55
CA THR A 73 16.23 -5.62 9.24
C THR A 73 16.14 -5.52 7.72
N PRO A 74 14.98 -5.15 7.14
CA PRO A 74 14.85 -5.02 5.69
C PRO A 74 15.84 -4.00 5.17
N GLU A 75 16.54 -4.33 4.09
CA GLU A 75 17.41 -3.35 3.44
C GLU A 75 16.54 -2.28 2.75
N PRO A 76 16.86 -0.98 2.87
CA PRO A 76 16.08 0.08 2.23
C PRO A 76 15.87 -0.12 0.73
N SER A 77 16.85 -0.69 0.02
CA SER A 77 16.75 -1.02 -1.40
C SER A 77 15.72 -2.12 -1.71
N VAL A 78 15.51 -3.06 -0.80
CA VAL A 78 14.48 -4.10 -0.96
C VAL A 78 13.09 -3.48 -0.80
N ILE A 79 12.91 -2.62 0.21
CA ILE A 79 11.64 -1.89 0.41
C ILE A 79 11.35 -1.01 -0.81
N GLN A 80 12.35 -0.32 -1.36
CA GLN A 80 12.19 0.51 -2.56
C GLN A 80 11.74 -0.32 -3.77
N ALA A 81 12.31 -1.51 -3.98
CA ALA A 81 11.90 -2.39 -5.07
C ALA A 81 10.42 -2.77 -4.97
N TYR A 82 9.94 -3.16 -3.77
CA TYR A 82 8.51 -3.43 -3.56
C TYR A 82 7.63 -2.20 -3.80
N MET A 83 8.08 -1.01 -3.41
CA MET A 83 7.33 0.23 -3.65
C MET A 83 7.22 0.55 -5.14
N GLU A 84 8.30 0.39 -5.89
CA GLU A 84 8.32 0.57 -7.35
C GLU A 84 7.41 -0.44 -8.04
N ASP A 85 7.53 -1.72 -7.68
CA ASP A 85 6.67 -2.79 -8.23
C ASP A 85 5.19 -2.50 -7.94
N LEU A 86 4.84 -2.10 -6.72
CA LEU A 86 3.46 -1.75 -6.37
C LEU A 86 2.94 -0.54 -7.15
N ILE A 87 3.78 0.48 -7.38
CA ILE A 87 3.40 1.64 -8.21
C ILE A 87 3.12 1.19 -9.64
N ASP A 88 4.02 0.41 -10.23
CA ASP A 88 3.93 -0.04 -11.62
C ASP A 88 2.72 -0.96 -11.83
N ILE A 89 2.50 -1.94 -10.94
CA ILE A 89 1.35 -2.85 -10.99
C ILE A 89 0.06 -2.05 -10.81
N THR A 90 -0.01 -1.14 -9.84
CA THR A 90 -1.23 -0.34 -9.61
C THR A 90 -1.54 0.54 -10.82
N GLN A 91 -0.53 1.12 -11.48
CA GLN A 91 -0.71 1.88 -12.72
C GLN A 91 -1.24 0.99 -13.85
N SER A 92 -0.66 -0.20 -14.04
CA SER A 92 -1.11 -1.17 -15.04
C SER A 92 -2.57 -1.58 -14.82
N VAL A 93 -2.94 -1.91 -13.58
CA VAL A 93 -4.31 -2.29 -13.22
C VAL A 93 -5.29 -1.14 -13.47
N MET A 94 -4.91 0.10 -13.20
CA MET A 94 -5.74 1.27 -13.49
C MET A 94 -6.03 1.49 -14.99
N GLU A 95 -5.21 0.95 -15.89
CA GLU A 95 -5.47 0.97 -17.34
C GLU A 95 -6.54 -0.05 -17.75
N SER A 96 -6.88 -1.00 -16.88
CA SER A 96 -7.95 -1.98 -17.13
C SER A 96 -9.35 -1.36 -17.02
N PRO A 97 -10.29 -1.73 -17.90
CA PRO A 97 -11.70 -1.39 -17.77
C PRO A 97 -12.34 -1.83 -16.44
N GLU A 98 -11.89 -2.96 -15.91
CA GLU A 98 -12.40 -3.64 -14.72
C GLU A 98 -12.09 -2.85 -13.44
N ALA A 99 -10.91 -2.23 -13.37
CA ALA A 99 -10.50 -1.36 -12.27
C ALA A 99 -11.16 0.03 -12.28
N SER A 100 -12.02 0.32 -13.27
CA SER A 100 -12.63 1.66 -13.41
C SER A 100 -13.49 2.07 -12.22
N ALA A 101 -14.01 1.09 -11.46
CA ALA A 101 -14.77 1.34 -10.24
C ALA A 101 -13.89 1.75 -9.05
N GLN A 102 -12.61 1.38 -9.04
CA GLN A 102 -11.64 1.66 -7.97
C GLN A 102 -10.57 2.70 -8.38
N GLN A 103 -10.72 3.37 -9.54
CA GLN A 103 -9.74 4.34 -10.07
C GLN A 103 -9.32 5.42 -9.06
N THR A 104 -10.23 5.91 -8.21
CA THR A 104 -9.90 6.94 -7.22
C THR A 104 -9.03 6.38 -6.10
N GLU A 105 -9.31 5.16 -5.68
CA GLU A 105 -8.64 4.44 -4.62
C GLU A 105 -7.23 4.02 -5.06
N LEU A 106 -7.12 3.44 -6.26
CA LEU A 106 -5.84 3.03 -6.85
C LEU A 106 -4.92 4.24 -7.11
N GLN A 107 -5.47 5.36 -7.60
CA GLN A 107 -4.67 6.58 -7.79
C GLN A 107 -4.10 7.11 -6.46
N ARG A 108 -4.87 6.97 -5.38
CA ARG A 108 -4.43 7.39 -4.03
C ARG A 108 -3.43 6.42 -3.43
N LEU A 109 -3.57 5.12 -3.67
CA LEU A 109 -2.57 4.12 -3.34
C LEU A 109 -1.22 4.46 -3.98
N ILE A 110 -1.20 4.78 -5.29
CA ILE A 110 0.01 5.23 -5.99
C ILE A 110 0.64 6.44 -5.30
N SER A 111 -0.14 7.50 -5.03
CA SER A 111 0.40 8.70 -4.37
C SER A 111 0.96 8.42 -2.98
N THR A 112 0.36 7.48 -2.24
CA THR A 112 0.90 7.01 -0.97
C THR A 112 2.24 6.29 -1.18
N LEU A 113 2.30 5.32 -2.08
CA LEU A 113 3.51 4.54 -2.36
C LEU A 113 4.65 5.44 -2.83
N GLU A 114 4.39 6.40 -3.70
CA GLU A 114 5.36 7.41 -4.16
C GLU A 114 5.90 8.25 -3.00
N SER A 115 5.02 8.70 -2.09
CA SER A 115 5.40 9.46 -0.90
C SER A 115 6.28 8.64 0.05
N ILE A 116 6.00 7.34 0.20
CA ILE A 116 6.82 6.43 1.00
C ILE A 116 8.18 6.22 0.32
N ASN A 117 8.20 5.92 -0.98
CA ASN A 117 9.42 5.65 -1.74
C ASN A 117 10.40 6.84 -1.67
N GLN A 118 9.88 8.08 -1.79
CA GLN A 118 10.68 9.30 -1.64
C GLN A 118 11.26 9.51 -0.24
N GLN A 119 10.64 8.96 0.80
CA GLN A 119 11.10 9.07 2.19
C GLN A 119 12.15 8.01 2.53
N VAL A 120 11.97 6.77 2.04
CA VAL A 120 12.95 5.68 2.21
C VAL A 120 14.25 5.96 1.44
N SER A 121 14.18 6.75 0.37
CA SER A 121 15.33 7.14 -0.46
C SER A 121 16.20 8.27 0.12
N LYS A 122 15.85 8.84 1.28
CA LYS A 122 16.58 9.94 1.94
C LYS A 122 17.47 9.47 3.07
#